data_AF-A0A1X7SUK4-F1
#
_entry.id   AF-A0A1X7SUK4-F1
#
_cell.length_a   1.000
_cell.length_b   1.000
_cell.length_c   1.000
_cell.angle_alpha   90.00
_cell.angle_beta   90.00
_cell.angle_gamma   90.00
#
_symmetry.space_group_name_H-M   'P 1'
#
loop_
_entity.id
_entity.type
_entity.pdbx_description
1 polymer ?
#
loop_
_entity_poly.entity_id
_entity_poly.type
_entity_poly.pdbx_seq_one_letter_code
_entity_poly.pdbx_strand_id
1 'polypeptide(L)'
;MEMIQTGYRLPPPPGCPRGIYQLMIHCWNPDSNHRPTFKDILDTLAEDPEGLLHWSDENKAVHESSSVLGSDLEAGQDLYPELQQIFVKSKMKI
;
A
#
# COMPACT_ATOMS: atom_id res chain seq x y z
N MET A 1 1.79 19.33 2.88
CA MET A 1 0.83 18.88 3.91
C MET A 1 -0.57 18.64 3.33
N GLU A 2 -1.02 19.45 2.37
CA GLU A 2 -2.38 19.38 1.79
C GLU A 2 -2.74 18.00 1.21
N MET A 3 -1.84 17.36 0.45
CA MET A 3 -2.04 16.01 -0.11
C MET A 3 -2.40 14.95 0.95
N ILE A 4 -1.74 14.97 2.11
CA ILE A 4 -2.01 13.99 3.17
C ILE A 4 -3.41 14.20 3.78
N GLN A 5 -3.85 15.46 3.86
CA GLN A 5 -5.17 15.84 4.38
C GLN A 5 -6.32 15.47 3.43
N THR A 6 -6.06 15.44 2.11
CA THR A 6 -7.02 14.96 1.10
C THR A 6 -7.09 13.44 1.00
N GLY A 7 -6.27 12.73 1.79
CA GLY A 7 -6.27 11.26 1.84
C GLY A 7 -5.27 10.61 0.90
N TYR A 8 -4.51 11.39 0.11
CA TYR A 8 -3.44 10.84 -0.72
C TYR A 8 -2.37 10.16 0.14
N ARG A 9 -1.90 9.01 -0.33
CA ARG A 9 -0.76 8.26 0.20
C ARG A 9 0.16 7.89 -0.96
N LEU A 10 1.41 7.62 -0.65
CA LEU A 10 2.39 7.24 -1.67
C LEU A 10 1.95 5.94 -2.35
N PRO A 11 2.12 5.81 -3.68
CA PRO A 11 1.91 4.56 -4.38
C PRO A 11 2.89 3.48 -3.87
N PRO A 12 2.59 2.19 -4.13
CA PRO A 12 3.50 1.10 -3.78
C PRO A 12 4.86 1.28 -4.48
N PRO A 13 5.97 0.99 -3.80
CA PRO A 13 7.28 0.90 -4.45
C PRO A 13 7.30 -0.19 -5.55
N PRO A 14 8.25 -0.10 -6.50
CA PRO A 14 8.52 -1.16 -7.45
C PRO A 14 8.72 -2.50 -6.75
N GLY A 15 7.96 -3.50 -7.19
CA GLY A 15 7.98 -4.86 -6.67
C GLY A 15 7.44 -5.06 -5.28
N CYS A 16 6.65 -4.11 -4.79
CA CYS A 16 5.97 -4.25 -3.51
C CYS A 16 4.81 -5.27 -3.62
N PRO A 17 4.85 -6.37 -2.84
CA PRO A 17 3.73 -7.29 -2.76
C PRO A 17 2.49 -6.58 -2.21
N ARG A 18 1.32 -6.96 -2.73
CA ARG A 18 0.03 -6.37 -2.32
C ARG A 18 -0.19 -6.40 -0.81
N GLY A 19 0.13 -7.52 -0.15
CA GLY A 19 -0.04 -7.68 1.29
C GLY A 19 0.80 -6.69 2.10
N ILE A 20 2.05 -6.46 1.68
CA ILE A 20 2.94 -5.47 2.29
C ILE A 20 2.40 -4.05 2.08
N TYR A 21 1.95 -3.71 0.86
CA TYR A 21 1.39 -2.38 0.62
C TYR A 21 0.11 -2.14 1.44
N GLN A 22 -0.74 -3.16 1.58
CA GLN A 22 -1.92 -3.09 2.43
C GLN A 22 -1.56 -2.82 3.91
N LEU A 23 -0.51 -3.46 4.43
CA LEU A 23 0.01 -3.16 5.77
C LEU A 23 0.50 -1.70 5.88
N MET A 24 1.24 -1.19 4.89
CA MET A 24 1.66 0.21 4.85
C MET A 24 0.46 1.18 4.88
N ILE A 25 -0.59 0.90 4.11
CA ILE A 25 -1.81 1.71 4.09
C ILE A 25 -2.48 1.75 5.48
N HIS A 26 -2.57 0.62 6.18
CA HIS A 26 -3.09 0.58 7.56
C HIS A 26 -2.23 1.42 8.51
N CYS A 27 -0.89 1.35 8.40
CA CYS A 27 0.02 2.20 9.16
C CYS A 27 -0.18 3.70 8.87
N TRP A 28 -0.61 4.06 7.67
CA TRP A 28 -0.86 5.44 7.25
C TRP A 28 -2.30 5.93 7.45
N ASN A 29 -3.07 5.26 8.30
CA ASN A 29 -4.43 5.70 8.62
C ASN A 29 -4.43 7.17 9.11
N PRO A 30 -5.29 8.05 8.55
CA PRO A 30 -5.39 9.43 8.99
C PRO A 30 -5.74 9.56 10.48
N ASP A 31 -6.55 8.64 11.02
CA ASP A 31 -6.84 8.56 12.45
C ASP A 31 -5.78 7.72 13.16
N SER A 32 -5.09 8.32 14.12
CA SER A 32 -4.04 7.65 14.91
C SER A 32 -4.58 6.47 15.72
N ASN A 33 -5.85 6.49 16.13
CA ASN A 33 -6.44 5.40 16.90
C ASN A 33 -6.70 4.15 16.05
N HIS A 34 -6.76 4.31 14.73
CA HIS A 34 -6.97 3.23 13.77
C HIS A 34 -5.67 2.73 13.14
N ARG A 35 -4.51 3.21 13.58
CA ARG A 35 -3.21 2.67 13.16
C ARG A 35 -2.91 1.40 13.97
N PRO A 36 -2.35 0.35 13.34
CA PRO A 36 -1.97 -0.86 14.07
C PRO A 36 -0.86 -0.53 15.08
N THR A 37 -0.89 -1.23 16.21
CA THR A 37 0.22 -1.19 17.16
C THR A 37 1.42 -1.98 16.61
N PHE A 38 2.60 -1.77 17.18
CA PHE A 38 3.77 -2.60 16.82
C PHE A 38 3.54 -4.08 17.06
N LYS A 39 2.72 -4.44 18.06
CA LYS A 39 2.35 -5.85 18.29
C LYS A 39 1.51 -6.38 17.12
N ASP A 40 0.50 -5.64 16.68
CA ASP A 40 -0.35 -6.07 15.55
C ASP A 40 0.46 -6.20 14.26
N ILE A 41 1.42 -5.30 14.03
CA ILE A 41 2.35 -5.36 12.89
C ILE A 41 3.20 -6.63 12.97
N LEU A 42 3.77 -6.94 14.14
CA LEU A 42 4.60 -8.13 14.33
C LEU A 42 3.80 -9.41 14.12
N ASP A 43 2.61 -9.48 14.71
CA ASP A 43 1.72 -10.64 14.57
C ASP A 43 1.37 -10.85 13.09
N THR A 44 0.98 -9.79 12.39
CA THR A 44 0.70 -9.83 10.94
C THR A 44 1.89 -10.38 10.15
N LEU A 45 3.10 -9.87 10.41
CA LEU A 45 4.32 -10.32 9.73
C LEU A 45 4.72 -11.75 10.07
N ALA A 46 4.34 -12.26 11.24
CA ALA A 46 4.71 -13.58 11.73
C ALA A 46 3.71 -14.68 11.33
N GLU A 47 2.42 -14.36 11.16
CA GLU A 47 1.36 -15.32 10.87
C GLU A 47 1.47 -15.94 9.47
N ASP A 48 1.75 -15.13 8.44
CA ASP A 48 1.87 -15.62 7.06
C ASP A 48 2.88 -14.80 6.24
N PRO A 49 4.19 -15.03 6.44
CA PRO A 49 5.23 -14.34 5.69
C PRO A 49 5.16 -14.65 4.19
N GLU A 50 4.80 -15.87 3.80
CA GLU A 50 4.75 -16.29 2.41
C GLU A 50 3.57 -15.64 1.68
N GLY A 51 2.39 -15.60 2.28
CA GLY A 51 1.23 -14.92 1.70
C GLY A 51 1.40 -13.40 1.63
N LEU A 52 2.05 -12.79 2.64
CA LEU A 52 2.35 -11.35 2.62
C LEU A 52 3.38 -10.96 1.56
N LEU A 53 4.42 -11.79 1.40
CA LEU A 53 5.50 -11.55 0.44
C LEU A 53 5.19 -12.12 -0.95
N HIS A 54 4.11 -12.88 -1.11
CA HIS A 54 3.69 -13.42 -2.39
C HIS A 54 3.36 -12.29 -3.37
N TRP A 55 4.14 -12.24 -4.44
CA TRP A 55 3.96 -11.30 -5.52
C TRP A 55 3.61 -12.06 -6.80
N SER A 56 2.32 -12.06 -7.13
CA SER A 56 1.76 -12.81 -8.26
C SER A 56 2.24 -12.31 -9.62
N ASP A 57 2.29 -13.21 -10.60
CA ASP A 57 2.78 -12.90 -11.96
C ASP A 57 1.90 -11.88 -12.71
N GLU A 58 0.62 -11.77 -12.36
CA GLU A 58 -0.26 -10.70 -12.83
C GLU A 58 0.28 -9.31 -12.45
N ASN A 59 0.85 -9.15 -11.25
CA ASN A 59 1.42 -7.88 -10.82
C ASN A 59 2.77 -7.59 -11.50
N LYS A 60 3.49 -8.62 -11.96
CA LYS A 60 4.71 -8.46 -12.75
C LYS A 60 4.40 -8.05 -14.20
N ALA A 61 3.33 -8.61 -14.77
CA ALA A 61 2.92 -8.36 -16.15
C ALA A 61 2.35 -6.95 -16.36
N VAL A 62 1.74 -6.35 -15.33
CA VAL A 62 1.07 -5.04 -15.44
C VAL A 62 2.08 -3.87 -15.52
N HIS A 63 3.32 -4.02 -15.04
CA HIS A 63 4.34 -2.97 -15.19
C HIS A 63 5.78 -3.51 -15.23
N GLU A 64 6.34 -3.61 -16.43
CA GLU A 64 7.75 -3.94 -16.63
C GLU A 64 8.70 -2.93 -15.96
N SER A 65 8.29 -1.67 -15.78
CA SER A 65 9.09 -0.66 -15.07
C SER A 65 8.94 -0.72 -13.54
N SER A 66 7.81 -1.24 -13.02
CA SER A 66 7.56 -1.36 -11.58
C SER A 66 8.19 -2.62 -10.99
N SER A 67 8.92 -3.42 -11.79
CA SER A 67 9.72 -4.55 -11.30
C SER A 67 11.21 -4.24 -11.23
N VAL A 68 11.63 -3.06 -11.70
CA VAL A 68 13.03 -2.63 -11.72
C VAL A 68 13.34 -1.77 -10.50
N LEU A 69 14.30 -2.21 -9.69
CA LEU A 69 14.80 -1.40 -8.58
C LEU A 69 15.39 -0.08 -9.10
N GLY A 70 14.89 1.05 -8.61
CA GLY A 70 15.34 2.39 -9.01
C GLY A 70 14.52 3.04 -10.12
N SER A 71 13.36 2.49 -10.48
CA SER A 71 12.39 3.22 -11.31
C SER A 71 11.71 4.37 -10.55
N ASP A 72 11.07 5.26 -11.32
CA ASP A 72 10.43 6.46 -10.78
C ASP A 72 9.29 6.13 -9.82
N LEU A 73 9.03 7.05 -8.89
CA LEU A 73 7.98 6.90 -7.88
C LEU A 73 6.59 6.74 -8.51
N GLU A 74 6.38 7.28 -9.72
CA GLU A 74 5.12 7.13 -10.45
C GLU A 74 4.87 5.71 -10.98
N ALA A 75 5.89 4.84 -11.04
CA ALA A 75 5.76 3.48 -11.58
C ALA A 75 4.78 2.59 -10.81
N GLY A 76 4.44 2.96 -9.57
CA GLY A 76 3.43 2.27 -8.76
C GLY A 76 2.03 2.89 -8.81
N GLN A 77 1.81 4.00 -9.50
CA GLN A 77 0.55 4.77 -9.42
C GLN A 77 -0.69 3.97 -9.83
N ASP A 78 -0.57 3.06 -10.78
CA ASP A 78 -1.68 2.23 -11.25
C ASP A 78 -1.82 0.91 -10.48
N LEU A 79 -0.94 0.63 -9.52
CA LEU A 79 -0.99 -0.60 -8.72
C LEU A 79 -1.93 -0.44 -7.50
N TYR A 80 -2.83 -1.40 -7.34
CA TYR A 80 -3.77 -1.46 -6.21
C TYR A 80 -4.59 -0.16 -6.02
N PRO A 81 -5.22 0.37 -7.08
CA PRO A 81 -5.93 1.66 -7.04
C PRO A 81 -6.99 1.72 -5.94
N GLU A 82 -7.62 0.60 -5.62
CA GLU A 82 -8.56 0.46 -4.52
C GLU A 82 -7.93 0.72 -3.15
N LEU A 83 -6.67 0.33 -2.93
CA LEU A 83 -5.93 0.59 -1.69
C LEU A 83 -5.49 2.05 -1.61
N GLN A 84 -5.05 2.61 -2.74
CA GLN A 84 -4.63 4.02 -2.83
C GLN A 84 -5.79 5.01 -2.58
N GLN A 85 -7.01 4.61 -2.92
CA GLN A 85 -8.20 5.47 -2.84
C GLN A 85 -8.99 5.33 -1.53
N ILE A 86 -8.59 4.43 -0.61
CA ILE A 86 -9.33 4.14 0.65
C ILE A 86 -9.64 5.42 1.43
N PHE A 87 -8.63 6.26 1.66
CA PHE A 87 -8.79 7.46 2.49
C PHE A 87 -9.38 8.65 1.71
N VAL A 88 -9.24 8.65 0.39
CA VAL A 88 -9.82 9.68 -0.48
C VAL A 88 -11.33 9.50 -0.59
N LYS A 89 -11.80 8.27 -0.85
CA LYS A 89 -13.23 7.94 -0.98
C LYS A 89 -13.99 8.01 0.35
N SER A 90 -13.32 7.76 1.48
CA SER A 90 -13.96 7.82 2.81
C SER A 90 -14.49 9.22 3.16
N LYS A 91 -13.91 10.29 2.57
CA LYS A 91 -14.42 11.66 2.71
C LYS A 91 -15.58 12.04 1.76
N MET A 92 -15.91 11.18 0.79
CA MET A 92 -16.96 11.42 -0.21
C MET A 92 -18.28 10.70 0.12
N LYS A 93 -18.46 10.26 1.37
CA LYS A 93 -19.77 9.88 1.90
C LYS A 93 -20.42 11.13 2.50
N ILE A 94 -21.14 11.87 1.67
CA ILE A 94 -22.12 12.90 2.06
C ILE A 94 -23.50 12.31 1.79
#